data_AF-A0A380WBG9-F1
#
_entry.id   AF-A0A380WBG9-F1
#
_cell.length_a   1.000
_cell.length_b   1.000
_cell.length_c   1.000
_cell.angle_alpha   90.00
_cell.angle_beta   90.00
_cell.angle_gamma   90.00
#
_symmetry.space_group_name_H-M   'P 1'
#
loop_
_entity.id
_entity.type
_entity.pdbx_description
1 polymer ?
#
loop_
_entity_poly.entity_id
_entity_poly.type
_entity_poly.pdbx_seq_one_letter_code
_entity_poly.pdbx_strand_id
1 'polypeptide(L)' 'MAKKTKRKPIHLSEERIGVRLPRTLLRQVDVLAAETLCPRSYAIRRLIMRGLEQKESINA' A
#
# COMPACT_ATOMS: atom_id res chain seq x y z
N MET A 1 -33.26 -29.72 4.17
CA MET A 1 -31.79 -29.81 4.45
C MET A 1 -31.06 -28.72 3.68
N ALA A 2 -30.57 -27.67 4.35
CA ALA A 2 -29.93 -26.52 3.69
C ALA A 2 -28.48 -26.83 3.27
N LYS A 3 -28.19 -26.77 1.97
CA LYS A 3 -26.84 -26.92 1.42
C LYS A 3 -25.98 -25.73 1.86
N LYS A 4 -25.11 -25.94 2.85
CA LYS A 4 -24.09 -24.98 3.28
C LYS A 4 -23.08 -24.77 2.15
N THR A 5 -23.26 -23.73 1.34
CA THR A 5 -22.24 -23.27 0.38
C THR A 5 -21.07 -22.67 1.17
N LYS A 6 -19.97 -23.41 1.25
CA LYS A 6 -18.69 -22.92 1.77
C LYS A 6 -18.19 -21.82 0.82
N ARG A 7 -18.34 -20.55 1.22
CA ARG A 7 -17.68 -19.43 0.52
C ARG A 7 -16.17 -19.66 0.65
N LYS A 8 -15.49 -19.85 -0.48
CA LYS A 8 -14.02 -19.93 -0.51
C LYS A 8 -13.46 -18.56 -0.07
N PRO A 9 -12.45 -18.51 0.79
CA PRO A 9 -11.79 -17.25 1.12
C PRO A 9 -11.20 -16.66 -0.16
N ILE A 10 -11.50 -15.38 -0.42
CA ILE A 10 -10.91 -14.62 -1.51
C ILE A 10 -9.42 -14.52 -1.18
N HIS A 11 -8.57 -15.26 -1.90
CA HIS A 11 -7.13 -15.06 -1.85
C HIS A 11 -6.86 -13.72 -2.53
N LEU A 12 -6.70 -12.67 -1.75
CA LEU A 12 -6.10 -11.43 -2.22
C LEU A 12 -4.61 -11.73 -2.41
N SER A 13 -4.21 -12.06 -3.64
CA SER A 13 -2.79 -12.25 -3.94
C SER A 13 -2.09 -10.90 -3.86
N GLU A 14 -1.13 -10.76 -2.96
CA GLU A 14 -0.25 -9.58 -2.95
C GLU A 14 0.56 -9.56 -4.27
N GLU A 15 0.29 -8.57 -5.11
CA GLU A 15 1.04 -8.36 -6.33
C GLU A 15 2.34 -7.61 -6.03
N ARG A 16 3.48 -8.18 -6.43
CA ARG A 16 4.80 -7.54 -6.27
C ARG A 16 5.14 -6.76 -7.53
N ILE A 17 5.32 -5.45 -7.36
CA ILE A 17 5.64 -4.52 -8.46
C ILE A 17 7.01 -3.90 -8.21
N GLY A 18 7.84 -3.86 -9.26
CA GLY A 18 9.10 -3.12 -9.25
C GLY A 18 8.90 -1.70 -9.80
N VAL A 19 9.37 -0.68 -9.07
CA VAL A 19 9.28 0.73 -9.50
C VAL A 19 10.65 1.40 -9.45
N ARG A 20 10.92 2.30 -10.41
CA ARG A 20 12.11 3.15 -10.41
C ARG A 20 11.75 4.52 -9.84
N LEU A 21 12.49 4.94 -8.81
CA LEU A 21 12.32 6.25 -8.17
C LEU A 21 13.64 7.02 -8.19
N PRO A 22 13.60 8.36 -8.25
CA PRO A 22 14.75 9.19 -7.94
C PRO A 22 15.38 8.80 -6.60
N ARG A 23 16.71 8.75 -6.54
CA ARG A 23 17.45 8.32 -5.33
C ARG A 23 17.13 9.16 -4.10
N THR A 24 16.88 10.45 -4.30
CA THR A 24 16.49 11.39 -3.24
C THR A 24 15.16 10.99 -2.60
N LEU A 25 14.14 10.69 -3.41
CA LEU A 25 12.85 10.22 -2.93
C LEU A 25 12.96 8.85 -2.25
N LEU A 26 13.74 7.92 -2.82
CA LEU A 26 13.96 6.61 -2.20
C LEU A 26 14.59 6.73 -0.81
N ARG A 27 15.58 7.62 -0.63
CA ARG A 27 16.19 7.89 0.68
C ARG A 27 15.19 8.44 1.70
N GLN A 28 14.30 9.33 1.27
CA GLN A 28 13.25 9.85 2.17
C GLN A 28 12.29 8.75 2.63
N VAL A 29 11.91 7.86 1.71
CA VAL A 29 11.10 6.68 2.05
C VAL A 29 11.85 5.76 3.02
N ASP A 30 13.15 5.57 2.84
CA ASP A 30 13.98 4.73 3.72
C ASP A 30 14.06 5.29 5.14
N VAL A 31 14.25 6.60 5.28
CA VAL A 31 14.24 7.29 6.57
C VAL A 31 12.87 7.11 7.24
N LEU A 32 11.77 7.36 6.52
CA LEU A 32 10.42 7.19 7.06
C LEU A 32 10.14 5.75 7.50
N ALA A 33 10.56 4.76 6.69
CA ALA A 33 10.38 3.35 6.99
C ALA A 33 11.17 2.95 8.26
N ALA A 34 12.38 3.48 8.43
CA ALA A 34 13.20 3.26 9.62
C ALA A 34 12.57 3.90 10.88
N GLU A 35 12.11 5.15 10.79
CA GLU A 35 11.45 5.86 11.91
C GLU A 35 10.16 5.16 12.38
N THR A 36 9.44 4.55 11.45
CA THR A 36 8.16 3.88 11.73
C THR A 36 8.30 2.37 11.94
N LEU A 37 9.53 1.85 11.94
CA LEU A 37 9.85 0.41 12.08
C LEU A 37 9.00 -0.47 11.15
N CYS A 38 8.77 -0.03 9.91
CA CYS A 38 7.94 -0.74 8.94
C CYS A 38 8.69 -1.06 7.64
N PRO A 39 8.24 -2.07 6.87
CA PRO A 39 8.81 -2.34 5.56
C PRO A 39 8.64 -1.17 4.59
N ARG A 40 9.63 -0.94 3.72
CA ARG A 40 9.59 0.09 2.67
C ARG A 40 8.30 0.04 1.84
N SER A 41 7.84 -1.16 1.46
CA SER A 41 6.60 -1.34 0.71
C SER A 41 5.37 -0.82 1.45
N TYR A 42 5.32 -1.00 2.78
CA TYR A 42 4.25 -0.49 3.62
C TYR A 42 4.29 1.04 3.71
N ALA A 43 5.49 1.62 3.91
CA ALA A 43 5.67 3.07 3.92
C ALA A 43 5.21 3.71 2.60
N ILE A 44 5.63 3.14 1.46
CA ILE A 44 5.20 3.59 0.13
C ILE A 44 3.67 3.49 -0.01
N ARG A 45 3.08 2.35 0.35
CA ARG A 45 1.62 2.16 0.30
C ARG A 45 0.89 3.23 1.09
N ARG A 46 1.34 3.52 2.32
CA ARG A 46 0.73 4.54 3.19
C ARG A 46 0.78 5.94 2.55
N LEU A 47 1.92 6.30 1.97
CA LEU A 47 2.09 7.58 1.28
C LEU A 47 1.17 7.70 0.07
N ILE A 48 1.05 6.64 -0.74
CA ILE A 48 0.15 6.61 -1.90
C ILE A 48 -1.31 6.80 -1.46
N MET A 49 -1.78 6.04 -0.46
CA MET A 49 -3.17 6.15 0.02
C MET A 49 -3.48 7.57 0.52
N ARG A 50 -2.57 8.17 1.30
CA ARG A 50 -2.74 9.56 1.75
C ARG A 50 -2.81 10.56 0.58
N GLY A 51 -1.99 10.36 -0.45
CA GLY A 51 -2.02 11.21 -1.65
C GLY A 51 -3.33 11.07 -2.43
N LEU A 52 -3.90 9.87 -2.48
CA LEU A 52 -5.21 9.62 -3.11
C LEU A 52 -6.34 10.28 -2.32
N GLU A 53 -6.37 10.13 -1.00
CA GLU A 53 -7.36 10.78 -0.11
C GLU A 53 -7.33 12.31 -0.26
N GLN A 54 -6.12 12.90 -0.31
CA GLN A 54 -5.97 14.34 -0.53
C GLN A 54 -6.50 14.77 -1.90
N LYS A 55 -6.20 14.00 -2.95
CA LYS A 55 -6.70 14.27 -4.30
C LYS A 55 -8.23 14.23 -4.37
N GLU A 56 -8.86 13.28 -3.69
CA GLU A 56 -10.32 13.21 -3.60
C GLU A 56 -10.90 14.43 -2.88
N SER A 57 -10.28 14.87 -1.78
CA SER A 57 -10.74 16.05 -1.04
C SER A 57 -10.61 17.38 -1.79
N ILE A 58 -9.64 17.50 -2.71
CA ILE A 58 -9.44 18.70 -3.54
C ILE A 58 -10.43 18.75 -4.71
N ASN A 59 -10.87 17.58 -5.20
CA ASN A 59 -11.76 17.47 -6.35
C ASN A 59 -13.26 17.34 -5.97
N ALA A 60 -13.59 17.25 -4.68
CA ALA A 60 -14.96 17.15 -4.16
C ALA A 60 -15.55 18.55 -3.90
#